data_AF-A0A139QZD5-F1
#
_entry.id   AF-A0A139QZD5-F1
#
_cell.length_a   1.000
_cell.length_b   1.000
_cell.length_c   1.000
_cell.angle_alpha   90.00
_cell.angle_beta   90.00
_cell.angle_gamma   90.00
#
_symmetry.space_group_name_H-M   'P 1'
#
loop_
_entity.id
_entity.type
_entity.pdbx_description
1 polymer ?
#
loop_
_entity_poly.entity_id
_entity_poly.type
_entity_poly.pdbx_seq_one_letter_code
_entity_poly.pdbx_strand_id
1 'polypeptide(L)'
;MGLTAINTANWSDFAPYGFGQIYGGKVGIMAGASLMFFAFLGFESISMAADETKEPQKKIPQGIFISIGLVTLLYVAVTLILTGTVHYSKLNITDVVPYVLRSIGFPFIGNFVSIVVIMTLVTVCISTMYALTRMIYNISCDGLLPEQFQELTPKSKVPKKATIFVGLVTMFFSGVLQLEILALLVNIVTLAYLILLALGVIKLRKDFGEPKEEEFRTPWVPFLPLLSIVICLSLMTQCKAITWYGFIASFILGSLIYFGYGYRHSKLREDSKK
;
A
#
# COMPACT_ATOMS: atom_id res chain seq x y z
N MET A 1 -27.11 -10.63 5.94
CA MET A 1 -27.95 -9.99 4.91
C MET A 1 -27.45 -10.26 3.50
N GLY A 2 -26.16 -10.07 3.17
CA GLY A 2 -25.65 -10.49 1.85
C GLY A 2 -25.70 -12.00 1.60
N LEU A 3 -25.50 -12.82 2.64
CA LEU A 3 -25.55 -14.29 2.57
C LEU A 3 -26.90 -14.86 2.09
N THR A 4 -28.01 -14.14 2.27
CA THR A 4 -29.37 -14.62 1.92
C THR A 4 -29.75 -14.35 0.47
N ALA A 5 -28.94 -13.59 -0.27
CA ALA A 5 -29.19 -13.21 -1.66
C ALA A 5 -28.20 -13.89 -2.65
N ILE A 6 -27.41 -14.85 -2.16
CA ILE A 6 -26.42 -15.55 -2.99
C ILE A 6 -27.15 -16.49 -3.95
N ASN A 7 -26.94 -16.26 -5.24
CA ASN A 7 -27.32 -17.19 -6.29
C ASN A 7 -26.07 -17.92 -6.79
N THR A 8 -25.96 -19.21 -6.48
CA THR A 8 -24.80 -20.04 -6.87
C THR A 8 -24.62 -20.16 -8.38
N ALA A 9 -25.66 -19.87 -9.18
CA ALA A 9 -25.55 -19.79 -10.63
C ALA A 9 -24.57 -18.71 -11.11
N ASN A 10 -24.34 -17.65 -10.32
CA ASN A 10 -23.35 -16.62 -10.62
C ASN A 10 -21.90 -17.13 -10.57
N TRP A 11 -21.65 -18.30 -9.97
CA TRP A 11 -20.33 -18.94 -9.92
C TRP A 11 -20.18 -20.11 -10.90
N SER A 12 -21.17 -20.33 -11.78
CA SER A 12 -21.09 -21.39 -12.80
C SER A 12 -19.89 -21.21 -13.74
N ASP A 13 -19.50 -19.96 -14.01
CA ASP A 13 -18.26 -19.60 -14.67
C ASP A 13 -17.35 -18.85 -13.68
N PHE A 14 -16.66 -19.60 -12.81
CA PHE A 14 -15.82 -19.04 -11.74
C PHE A 14 -14.58 -18.32 -12.25
N ALA A 15 -14.02 -18.75 -13.39
CA ALA A 15 -12.81 -18.21 -13.96
C ALA A 15 -12.99 -17.93 -15.47
N PRO A 16 -13.86 -16.96 -15.84
CA PRO A 16 -14.18 -16.67 -17.25
C PRO A 16 -12.95 -16.21 -18.04
N TYR A 17 -12.01 -15.56 -17.36
CA TYR A 17 -10.74 -15.09 -17.92
C TYR A 17 -9.57 -16.06 -17.65
N GLY A 18 -9.86 -17.25 -17.12
CA GLY A 18 -8.88 -18.25 -16.71
C GLY A 18 -7.95 -17.82 -15.56
N PHE A 19 -6.98 -18.67 -15.25
CA PHE A 19 -5.93 -18.36 -14.26
C PHE A 19 -5.04 -17.17 -14.71
N GLY A 20 -4.98 -16.92 -16.01
CA GLY A 20 -4.03 -16.02 -16.63
C GLY A 20 -2.64 -16.66 -16.78
N GLN A 21 -1.73 -15.95 -17.45
CA GLN A 21 -0.32 -16.34 -17.51
C GLN A 21 0.39 -15.90 -16.23
N ILE A 22 1.37 -16.71 -15.77
CA ILE A 22 2.23 -16.40 -14.61
C ILE A 22 3.13 -15.18 -14.88
N TYR A 23 3.37 -14.87 -16.16
CA TYR A 23 4.15 -13.72 -16.62
C TYR A 23 3.41 -13.00 -17.77
N GLY A 24 3.35 -11.66 -17.73
CA GLY A 24 2.80 -10.84 -18.81
C GLY A 24 1.30 -10.98 -19.05
N GLY A 25 0.55 -11.60 -18.14
CA GLY A 25 -0.89 -11.83 -18.30
C GLY A 25 -1.69 -10.52 -18.23
N LYS A 26 -2.36 -10.17 -19.33
CA LYS A 26 -3.22 -8.97 -19.40
C LYS A 26 -4.62 -9.17 -18.80
N VAL A 27 -5.06 -10.42 -18.65
CA VAL A 27 -6.39 -10.82 -18.17
C VAL A 27 -6.28 -12.10 -17.33
N GLY A 28 -7.22 -12.31 -16.42
CA GLY A 28 -7.29 -13.51 -15.56
C GLY A 28 -6.98 -13.23 -14.08
N ILE A 29 -6.99 -14.30 -13.29
CA ILE A 29 -6.85 -14.24 -11.83
C ILE A 29 -5.52 -13.56 -11.43
N MET A 30 -4.41 -13.89 -12.09
CA MET A 30 -3.11 -13.34 -11.75
C MET A 30 -3.00 -11.83 -12.00
N ALA A 31 -3.62 -11.32 -13.07
CA ALA A 31 -3.69 -9.88 -13.35
C ALA A 31 -4.57 -9.16 -12.31
N GLY A 32 -5.71 -9.77 -11.96
CA GLY A 32 -6.59 -9.28 -10.90
C GLY A 32 -5.92 -9.25 -9.53
N ALA A 33 -5.09 -10.26 -9.21
CA ALA A 33 -4.33 -10.32 -7.97
C ALA A 33 -3.31 -9.17 -7.86
N SER A 34 -2.60 -8.86 -8.96
CA SER A 34 -1.68 -7.72 -9.02
C SER A 34 -2.40 -6.38 -8.83
N LEU A 35 -3.60 -6.22 -9.39
CA LEU A 35 -4.42 -5.01 -9.17
C LEU A 35 -4.93 -4.92 -7.72
N MET A 36 -5.47 -6.03 -7.20
CA MET A 36 -6.02 -6.12 -5.84
C MET A 36 -4.97 -6.00 -4.74
N PHE A 37 -3.69 -6.16 -5.05
CA PHE A 37 -2.60 -5.92 -4.12
C PHE A 37 -2.69 -4.52 -3.47
N PHE A 38 -3.22 -3.53 -4.21
CA PHE A 38 -3.47 -2.17 -3.71
C PHE A 38 -4.34 -2.16 -2.45
N ALA A 39 -5.31 -3.07 -2.35
CA ALA A 39 -6.20 -3.14 -1.20
C ALA A 39 -5.51 -3.61 0.09
N PHE A 40 -4.36 -4.30 -0.03
CA PHE A 40 -3.57 -4.74 1.11
C PHE A 40 -2.58 -3.69 1.61
N LEU A 41 -2.50 -2.54 0.95
CA LEU A 41 -1.65 -1.44 1.41
C LEU A 41 -2.17 -0.87 2.71
N GLY A 42 -1.26 -0.64 3.66
CA GLY A 42 -1.58 -0.03 4.96
C GLY A 42 -0.98 -0.75 6.16
N PHE A 43 -0.59 -2.03 6.05
CA PHE A 43 0.06 -2.73 7.18
C PHE A 43 1.36 -2.06 7.63
N GLU A 44 2.02 -1.31 6.75
CA GLU A 44 3.25 -0.55 7.06
C GLU A 44 3.01 0.56 8.08
N SER A 45 1.80 1.12 8.15
CA SER A 45 1.48 2.17 9.13
C SER A 45 1.58 1.65 10.57
N ILE A 46 1.45 0.34 10.79
CA ILE A 46 1.63 -0.28 12.11
C ILE A 46 3.06 -0.06 12.60
N SER A 47 4.06 -0.15 11.71
CA SER A 47 5.46 0.09 12.08
C SER A 47 5.75 1.55 12.46
N MET A 48 4.94 2.51 11.98
CA MET A 48 5.09 3.92 12.37
C MET A 48 4.66 4.18 13.82
N ALA A 49 3.84 3.31 14.40
CA ALA A 49 3.43 3.37 15.79
C ALA A 49 4.40 2.62 16.73
N ALA A 50 5.57 2.20 16.24
CA ALA A 50 6.56 1.48 17.05
C ALA A 50 7.01 2.30 18.26
N ASP A 51 7.20 3.62 18.10
CA ASP A 51 7.63 4.52 19.18
C ASP A 51 6.56 4.71 20.28
N GLU A 52 5.30 4.44 19.97
CA GLU A 52 4.16 4.58 20.88
C GLU A 52 3.71 3.22 21.47
N THR A 53 4.31 2.12 21.02
CA THR A 53 3.92 0.76 21.38
C THR A 53 4.76 0.21 22.52
N LYS A 54 4.10 -0.34 23.55
CA LYS A 54 4.78 -1.13 24.59
C LYS A 54 5.27 -2.47 23.99
N GLU A 55 6.55 -2.80 24.15
CA GLU A 55 7.20 -3.99 23.58
C GLU A 55 7.05 -4.10 22.04
N PRO A 56 7.58 -3.13 21.27
CA PRO A 56 7.39 -3.07 19.83
C PRO A 56 7.91 -4.31 19.10
N GLN A 57 8.96 -4.95 19.63
CA GLN A 57 9.60 -6.13 19.04
C GLN A 57 8.65 -7.33 18.89
N LYS A 58 7.66 -7.46 19.77
CA LYS A 58 6.66 -8.55 19.75
C LYS A 58 5.30 -8.09 19.24
N LYS A 59 4.87 -6.90 19.65
CA LYS A 59 3.53 -6.39 19.35
C LYS A 59 3.36 -5.91 17.92
N ILE A 60 4.40 -5.32 17.32
CA ILE A 60 4.34 -4.85 15.92
C ILE A 60 4.18 -6.05 14.95
N PRO A 61 5.00 -7.11 15.00
CA PRO A 61 4.80 -8.29 14.15
C PRO A 61 3.44 -8.96 14.36
N GLN A 62 3.00 -9.13 15.63
CA GLN A 62 1.67 -9.69 15.93
C GLN A 62 0.55 -8.85 15.32
N GLY A 63 0.64 -7.52 15.42
CA GLY A 63 -0.31 -6.61 14.81
C GLY A 63 -0.35 -6.74 13.29
N ILE A 64 0.81 -6.86 12.64
CA ILE A 64 0.90 -7.06 11.18
C ILE A 64 0.21 -8.36 10.76
N PHE A 65 0.53 -9.50 11.39
CA PHE A 65 -0.09 -10.79 11.02
C PHE A 65 -1.60 -10.83 11.29
N ILE A 66 -2.04 -10.33 12.45
CA ILE A 66 -3.47 -10.31 12.81
C ILE A 66 -4.25 -9.38 11.87
N SER A 67 -3.72 -8.19 11.58
CA SER A 67 -4.39 -7.23 10.69
C SER A 67 -4.51 -7.77 9.26
N ILE A 68 -3.41 -8.27 8.68
CA ILE A 68 -3.43 -8.85 7.33
C ILE A 68 -4.37 -10.06 7.28
N GLY A 69 -4.31 -10.97 8.25
CA GLY A 69 -5.18 -12.14 8.30
C GLY A 69 -6.66 -11.79 8.39
N LEU A 70 -7.01 -10.86 9.28
CA LEU A 70 -8.39 -10.40 9.45
C LEU A 70 -8.91 -9.70 8.19
N VAL A 71 -8.11 -8.80 7.60
CA VAL A 71 -8.47 -8.08 6.37
C VAL A 71 -8.63 -9.04 5.20
N THR A 72 -7.73 -10.02 5.06
CA THR A 72 -7.82 -11.05 4.02
C THR A 72 -9.13 -11.82 4.12
N LEU A 73 -9.49 -12.28 5.32
CA LEU A 73 -10.73 -13.01 5.55
C LEU A 73 -11.95 -12.16 5.20
N LEU A 74 -11.94 -10.90 5.61
CA LEU A 74 -13.01 -9.95 5.30
C LEU A 74 -13.12 -9.73 3.78
N TYR A 75 -12.00 -9.54 3.08
CA TYR A 75 -11.99 -9.36 1.62
C TYR A 75 -12.51 -10.59 0.88
N VAL A 76 -12.12 -11.79 1.30
CA VAL A 76 -12.66 -13.04 0.73
C VAL A 76 -14.16 -13.12 0.97
N ALA A 77 -14.63 -12.88 2.20
CA ALA A 77 -16.05 -12.93 2.54
C ALA A 77 -16.87 -11.91 1.73
N VAL A 78 -16.42 -10.66 1.65
CA VAL A 78 -17.11 -9.61 0.89
C VAL A 78 -17.10 -9.93 -0.61
N THR A 79 -15.98 -10.37 -1.17
CA THR A 79 -15.88 -10.70 -2.60
C THR A 79 -16.81 -11.86 -2.98
N LEU A 80 -16.89 -12.90 -2.14
CA LEU A 80 -17.81 -14.00 -2.33
C LEU A 80 -19.27 -13.53 -2.29
N ILE A 81 -19.63 -12.70 -1.30
CA ILE A 81 -20.99 -12.16 -1.20
C ILE A 81 -21.34 -11.32 -2.43
N LEU A 82 -20.45 -10.42 -2.88
CA LEU A 82 -20.70 -9.54 -4.02
C LEU A 82 -20.88 -10.32 -5.33
N THR A 83 -19.94 -11.22 -5.63
CA THR A 83 -19.97 -12.05 -6.85
C THR A 83 -21.10 -13.08 -6.82
N GLY A 84 -21.46 -13.59 -5.64
CA GLY A 84 -22.59 -14.50 -5.47
C GLY A 84 -23.94 -13.81 -5.65
N THR A 85 -24.03 -12.51 -5.37
CA THR A 85 -25.29 -11.75 -5.44
C THR A 85 -25.54 -11.17 -6.84
N VAL A 86 -24.50 -10.62 -7.49
CA VAL A 86 -24.61 -9.95 -8.79
C VAL A 86 -23.54 -10.49 -9.73
N HIS A 87 -23.94 -10.80 -10.98
CA HIS A 87 -23.03 -11.27 -12.02
C HIS A 87 -21.86 -10.30 -12.24
N TYR A 88 -20.64 -10.84 -12.36
CA TYR A 88 -19.39 -10.06 -12.36
C TYR A 88 -19.36 -8.93 -13.41
N SER A 89 -20.04 -9.11 -14.55
CA SER A 89 -20.12 -8.11 -15.63
C SER A 89 -20.78 -6.78 -15.21
N LYS A 90 -21.60 -6.79 -14.14
CA LYS A 90 -22.27 -5.59 -13.62
C LYS A 90 -21.53 -4.94 -12.45
N LEU A 91 -20.42 -5.52 -12.01
CA LEU A 91 -19.65 -5.02 -10.86
C LEU A 91 -18.61 -3.95 -11.25
N ASN A 92 -18.48 -3.60 -12.53
CA ASN A 92 -17.59 -2.52 -12.99
C ASN A 92 -18.20 -1.13 -12.74
N ILE A 93 -18.33 -0.78 -11.47
CA ILE A 93 -18.94 0.47 -10.99
C ILE A 93 -18.14 0.99 -9.79
N THR A 94 -18.26 2.29 -9.51
CA THR A 94 -17.50 2.96 -8.47
C THR A 94 -17.90 2.57 -7.04
N ASP A 95 -19.17 2.24 -6.81
CA ASP A 95 -19.73 1.96 -5.48
C ASP A 95 -20.36 0.56 -5.40
N VAL A 96 -19.52 -0.46 -5.61
CA VAL A 96 -19.93 -1.87 -5.72
C VAL A 96 -20.75 -2.35 -4.52
N VAL A 97 -20.30 -2.09 -3.29
CA VAL A 97 -20.99 -2.58 -2.07
C VAL A 97 -22.36 -1.92 -1.88
N PRO A 98 -22.50 -0.58 -1.88
CA PRO A 98 -23.81 0.07 -1.85
C PRO A 98 -24.73 -0.33 -3.00
N TYR A 99 -24.18 -0.49 -4.21
CA TYR A 99 -24.95 -0.92 -5.37
C TYR A 99 -25.54 -2.30 -5.18
N VAL A 100 -24.75 -3.28 -4.74
CA VAL A 100 -25.26 -4.64 -4.49
C VAL A 100 -26.36 -4.60 -3.44
N LEU A 101 -26.20 -3.86 -2.34
CA LEU A 101 -27.25 -3.69 -1.32
C LEU A 101 -28.55 -3.08 -1.86
N ARG A 102 -28.44 -2.08 -2.75
CA ARG A 102 -29.60 -1.52 -3.45
C ARG A 102 -30.25 -2.55 -4.38
N SER A 103 -29.46 -3.35 -5.08
CA SER A 103 -29.95 -4.36 -6.03
C SER A 103 -30.73 -5.50 -5.38
N ILE A 104 -30.43 -5.83 -4.11
CA ILE A 104 -31.14 -6.87 -3.34
C ILE A 104 -32.34 -6.35 -2.54
N GLY A 105 -32.77 -5.10 -2.79
CA GLY A 105 -33.97 -4.53 -2.15
C GLY A 105 -33.74 -3.82 -0.81
N PHE A 106 -32.48 -3.54 -0.43
CA PHE A 106 -32.15 -2.79 0.79
C PHE A 106 -31.57 -1.39 0.50
N PRO A 107 -32.32 -0.45 -0.12
CA PRO A 107 -31.77 0.82 -0.56
C PRO A 107 -31.37 1.76 0.59
N PHE A 108 -32.11 1.73 1.71
CA PHE A 108 -31.77 2.51 2.90
C PHE A 108 -30.41 2.12 3.47
N ILE A 109 -30.13 0.82 3.55
CA ILE A 109 -28.85 0.30 4.04
C ILE A 109 -27.73 0.64 3.06
N GLY A 110 -27.97 0.49 1.75
CA GLY A 110 -27.00 0.87 0.73
C GLY A 110 -26.59 2.34 0.83
N ASN A 111 -27.55 3.27 0.95
CA ASN A 111 -27.27 4.70 1.09
C ASN A 111 -26.54 5.03 2.40
N PHE A 112 -26.90 4.39 3.51
CA PHE A 112 -26.19 4.55 4.77
C PHE A 112 -24.73 4.09 4.67
N VAL A 113 -24.48 2.93 4.04
CA VAL A 113 -23.12 2.43 3.79
C VAL A 113 -22.34 3.39 2.90
N SER A 114 -22.95 4.00 1.87
CA SER A 114 -22.27 5.03 1.06
C SER A 114 -21.78 6.20 1.90
N ILE A 115 -22.58 6.69 2.86
CA ILE A 115 -22.18 7.79 3.75
C ILE A 115 -20.98 7.37 4.62
N VAL A 116 -21.03 6.17 5.18
CA VAL A 116 -19.93 5.63 6.00
C VAL A 116 -18.65 5.53 5.17
N VAL A 117 -18.73 5.00 3.94
CA VAL A 117 -17.58 4.89 3.03
C VAL A 117 -16.99 6.27 2.73
N ILE A 118 -17.80 7.28 2.43
CA ILE A 118 -17.32 8.64 2.18
C ILE A 118 -16.60 9.21 3.39
N MET A 119 -17.17 9.06 4.59
CA MET A 119 -16.54 9.53 5.83
C MET A 119 -15.20 8.83 6.07
N THR A 120 -15.14 7.51 5.89
CA THR A 120 -13.90 6.74 6.03
C THR A 120 -12.84 7.16 5.01
N LEU A 121 -13.21 7.39 3.75
CA LEU A 121 -12.28 7.84 2.72
C LEU A 121 -11.67 9.20 3.06
N VAL A 122 -12.48 10.14 3.57
CA VAL A 122 -11.96 11.45 4.02
C VAL A 122 -10.96 11.27 5.16
N THR A 123 -11.26 10.42 6.15
CA THR A 123 -10.32 10.14 7.25
C THR A 123 -9.01 9.53 6.74
N VAL A 124 -9.06 8.60 5.79
CA VAL A 124 -7.87 7.97 5.20
C VAL A 124 -7.04 9.00 4.43
N CYS A 125 -7.66 9.90 3.66
CA CYS A 125 -6.97 10.99 2.96
C CYS A 125 -6.23 11.92 3.94
N ILE A 126 -6.88 12.31 5.04
CA ILE A 126 -6.25 13.17 6.06
C ILE A 126 -5.08 12.44 6.73
N SER A 127 -5.27 11.18 7.10
CA SER A 127 -4.25 10.36 7.77
C SER A 127 -3.00 10.15 6.88
N THR A 128 -3.19 9.82 5.62
CA THR A 128 -2.09 9.60 4.67
C THR A 128 -1.36 10.89 4.30
N MET A 129 -2.08 12.01 4.15
CA MET A 129 -1.47 13.32 3.93
C MET A 129 -0.61 13.78 5.12
N TYR A 130 -1.06 13.46 6.34
CA TYR A 130 -0.28 13.68 7.56
C TYR A 130 0.98 12.81 7.61
N ALA A 131 0.87 11.52 7.31
CA ALA A 131 2.01 10.60 7.28
C ALA A 131 3.06 11.03 6.26
N LEU A 132 2.64 11.40 5.04
CA LEU A 132 3.52 11.87 3.98
C LEU A 132 4.24 13.18 4.36
N THR A 133 3.52 14.10 4.99
CA THR A 133 4.09 15.36 5.51
C THR A 133 5.21 15.08 6.53
N ARG A 134 4.98 14.16 7.48
CA ARG A 134 5.98 13.77 8.48
C ARG A 134 7.19 13.06 7.85
N MET A 135 6.96 12.20 6.87
CA MET A 135 8.04 11.51 6.16
C MET A 135 8.96 12.51 5.45
N ILE A 136 8.39 13.51 4.76
CA ILE A 136 9.17 14.57 4.11
C ILE A 136 9.95 15.41 5.14
N TYR A 137 9.34 15.72 6.28
CA TYR A 137 10.03 16.40 7.37
C TYR A 137 11.23 15.58 7.88
N ASN A 138 11.06 14.29 8.16
CA ASN A 138 12.16 13.42 8.63
C ASN A 138 13.28 13.30 7.60
N ILE A 139 12.95 13.04 6.33
CA ILE A 139 13.93 12.99 5.23
C ILE A 139 14.67 14.34 5.09
N SER A 140 13.97 15.45 5.30
CA SER A 140 14.59 16.76 5.29
C SER A 140 15.55 16.93 6.46
N CYS A 141 15.17 16.54 7.69
CA CYS A 141 16.06 16.56 8.87
C CYS A 141 17.37 15.78 8.64
N ASP A 142 17.32 14.67 7.91
CA ASP A 142 18.49 13.86 7.52
C ASP A 142 19.40 14.58 6.47
N GLY A 143 18.99 15.75 5.99
CA GLY A 143 19.71 16.57 5.01
C GLY A 143 19.49 16.14 3.56
N LEU A 144 18.56 15.23 3.30
CA LEU A 144 18.29 14.68 1.96
C LEU A 144 17.34 15.56 1.14
N LEU A 145 16.61 16.48 1.78
CA LEU A 145 15.70 17.44 1.16
C LEU A 145 15.93 18.86 1.70
N PRO A 146 15.56 19.93 0.96
CA PRO A 146 15.79 21.32 1.36
C PRO A 146 15.32 21.65 2.78
N GLU A 147 16.14 22.38 3.54
CA GLU A 147 15.90 22.71 4.96
C GLU A 147 14.59 23.49 5.21
N GLN A 148 14.02 24.10 4.17
CA GLN A 148 12.72 24.77 4.21
C GLN A 148 11.58 23.84 4.67
N PHE A 149 11.71 22.52 4.49
CA PHE A 149 10.73 21.54 4.93
C PHE A 149 10.85 21.16 6.41
N GLN A 150 11.94 21.55 7.09
CA GLN A 150 12.16 21.34 8.52
C GLN A 150 11.52 22.42 9.39
N GLU A 151 11.09 23.54 8.82
CA GLU A 151 10.53 24.65 9.60
C GLU A 151 9.19 24.28 10.25
N LEU A 152 9.21 24.16 11.59
CA LEU A 152 8.03 23.88 12.39
C LEU A 152 7.30 25.17 12.79
N THR A 153 5.97 25.12 12.75
CA THR A 153 5.12 26.22 13.25
C THR A 153 5.26 26.34 14.78
N PRO A 154 5.43 27.55 15.35
CA PRO A 154 5.74 27.72 16.78
C PRO A 154 4.66 27.23 17.74
N LYS A 155 3.38 27.23 17.33
CA LYS A 155 2.26 26.77 18.18
C LYS A 155 1.94 25.29 18.03
N SER A 156 1.76 24.81 16.81
CA SER A 156 1.29 23.44 16.53
C SER A 156 2.42 22.44 16.24
N LYS A 157 3.68 22.89 16.16
CA LYS A 157 4.86 22.06 15.80
C LYS A 157 4.64 21.20 14.54
N VAL A 158 3.92 21.75 13.57
CA VAL A 158 3.67 21.13 12.25
C VAL A 158 4.52 21.80 11.17
N PRO A 159 5.08 21.02 10.22
CA PRO A 159 5.90 21.54 9.13
C PRO A 159 5.03 22.14 8.02
N LYS A 160 4.62 23.41 8.20
CA LYS A 160 3.61 24.07 7.34
C LYS A 160 3.98 24.08 5.86
N LYS A 161 5.24 24.36 5.53
CA LYS A 161 5.74 24.41 4.14
C LYS A 161 5.65 23.02 3.48
N ALA A 162 6.01 21.96 4.20
CA ALA A 162 5.86 20.59 3.72
C ALA A 162 4.39 20.21 3.51
N THR A 163 3.49 20.58 4.43
CA THR A 163 2.05 20.31 4.28
C THR A 163 1.45 21.00 3.06
N ILE A 164 1.77 22.27 2.82
CA ILE A 164 1.28 23.01 1.65
C ILE A 164 1.83 22.39 0.37
N PHE A 165 3.12 22.04 0.34
CA PHE A 165 3.73 21.38 -0.80
C PHE A 165 3.06 20.04 -1.13
N VAL A 166 2.91 19.16 -0.13
CA VAL A 166 2.23 17.86 -0.29
C VAL A 166 0.79 18.05 -0.76
N GLY A 167 0.08 19.03 -0.20
CA GLY A 167 -1.31 19.33 -0.57
C GLY A 167 -1.43 19.77 -2.02
N LEU A 168 -0.59 20.69 -2.47
CA LEU A 168 -0.57 21.17 -3.86
C LEU A 168 -0.22 20.05 -4.84
N VAL A 169 0.79 19.24 -4.52
CA VAL A 169 1.20 18.11 -5.36
C VAL A 169 0.10 17.06 -5.45
N THR A 170 -0.50 16.69 -4.31
CA THR A 170 -1.60 15.72 -4.27
C THR A 170 -2.84 16.23 -5.01
N MET A 171 -3.17 17.52 -4.84
CA MET A 171 -4.27 18.17 -5.55
C MET A 171 -4.07 18.12 -7.07
N PHE A 172 -2.86 18.41 -7.54
CA PHE A 172 -2.52 18.37 -8.96
C PHE A 172 -2.65 16.95 -9.53
N PHE A 173 -2.04 15.96 -8.89
CA PHE A 173 -2.10 14.57 -9.37
C PHE A 173 -3.50 13.97 -9.29
N SER A 174 -4.28 14.28 -8.25
CA SER A 174 -5.67 13.85 -8.10
C SER A 174 -6.59 14.41 -9.20
N GLY A 175 -6.32 15.63 -9.69
CA GLY A 175 -7.12 16.24 -10.76
C GLY A 175 -6.75 15.81 -12.18
N VAL A 176 -5.47 15.46 -12.41
CA VAL A 176 -4.95 15.16 -13.77
C VAL A 176 -4.97 13.67 -14.09
N LEU A 177 -4.75 12.80 -13.09
CA LEU A 177 -4.59 11.37 -13.31
C LEU A 177 -5.80 10.59 -12.82
N GLN A 178 -6.19 9.56 -13.58
CA GLN A 178 -7.26 8.65 -13.20
C GLN A 178 -6.82 7.72 -12.06
N LEU A 179 -7.76 7.37 -11.18
CA LEU A 179 -7.54 6.49 -10.02
C LEU A 179 -6.90 5.15 -10.41
N GLU A 180 -7.30 4.56 -11.54
CA GLU A 180 -6.74 3.30 -12.02
C GLU A 180 -5.22 3.39 -12.25
N ILE A 181 -4.75 4.48 -12.87
CA ILE A 181 -3.32 4.70 -13.13
C ILE A 181 -2.57 4.93 -11.81
N LEU A 182 -3.16 5.71 -10.89
CA LEU A 182 -2.58 5.92 -9.55
C LEU A 182 -2.42 4.60 -8.79
N ALA A 183 -3.47 3.78 -8.73
CA ALA A 183 -3.43 2.50 -8.03
C ALA A 183 -2.36 1.56 -8.61
N LEU A 184 -2.25 1.51 -9.95
CA LEU A 184 -1.22 0.73 -10.62
C LEU A 184 0.21 1.24 -10.30
N LEU A 185 0.41 2.56 -10.29
CA LEU A 185 1.71 3.18 -9.95
C LEU A 185 2.09 2.94 -8.50
N VAL A 186 1.15 3.05 -7.56
CA VAL A 186 1.40 2.74 -6.15
C VAL A 186 1.76 1.26 -5.99
N ASN A 187 1.03 0.35 -6.66
CA ASN A 187 1.31 -1.09 -6.58
C ASN A 187 2.72 -1.45 -7.01
N ILE A 188 3.20 -0.97 -8.16
CA ILE A 188 4.55 -1.33 -8.62
C ILE A 188 5.63 -0.80 -7.67
N VAL A 189 5.43 0.40 -7.11
CA VAL A 189 6.37 1.02 -6.17
C VAL A 189 6.39 0.23 -4.87
N THR A 190 5.23 -0.17 -4.33
CA THR A 190 5.19 -0.97 -3.12
C THR A 190 5.76 -2.37 -3.33
N LEU A 191 5.49 -3.03 -4.46
CA LEU A 191 6.10 -4.33 -4.77
C LEU A 191 7.63 -4.22 -4.84
N ALA A 192 8.15 -3.17 -5.48
CA ALA A 192 9.59 -2.90 -5.51
C ALA A 192 10.15 -2.62 -4.10
N TYR A 193 9.43 -1.86 -3.28
CA TYR A 193 9.79 -1.62 -1.88
C TYR A 193 9.85 -2.92 -1.06
N LEU A 194 8.90 -3.83 -1.23
CA LEU A 194 8.91 -5.12 -0.54
C LEU A 194 10.07 -6.02 -0.98
N ILE A 195 10.45 -5.98 -2.26
CA ILE A 195 11.68 -6.63 -2.74
C ILE A 195 12.91 -6.05 -2.04
N LEU A 196 13.01 -4.73 -1.93
CA LEU A 196 14.11 -4.06 -1.23
C LEU A 196 14.15 -4.42 0.26
N LEU A 197 12.99 -4.49 0.94
CA LEU A 197 12.92 -4.95 2.34
C LEU A 197 13.37 -6.41 2.48
N ALA A 198 12.93 -7.30 1.59
CA ALA A 198 13.32 -8.71 1.61
C ALA A 198 14.84 -8.89 1.40
N LEU A 199 15.42 -8.14 0.46
CA LEU A 199 16.87 -8.07 0.27
C LEU A 199 17.58 -7.49 1.50
N GLY A 200 17.00 -6.47 2.12
CA GLY A 200 17.46 -5.88 3.37
C GLY A 200 17.54 -6.89 4.50
N VAL A 201 16.53 -7.75 4.67
CA VAL A 201 16.52 -8.83 5.68
C VAL A 201 17.63 -9.85 5.41
N ILE A 202 17.84 -10.26 4.15
CA ILE A 202 18.92 -11.19 3.78
C ILE A 202 20.28 -10.57 4.12
N LYS A 203 20.49 -9.30 3.75
CA LYS A 203 21.74 -8.57 4.03
C LYS A 203 21.95 -8.37 5.52
N LEU A 204 20.92 -7.96 6.26
CA LEU A 204 20.99 -7.76 7.71
C LEU A 204 21.38 -9.06 8.44
N ARG A 205 20.81 -10.20 8.03
CA ARG A 205 21.18 -11.51 8.61
C ARG A 205 22.61 -11.93 8.27
N LYS A 206 23.12 -11.55 7.09
CA LYS A 206 24.50 -11.81 6.70
C LYS A 206 25.50 -10.94 7.47
N ASP A 207 25.17 -9.68 7.69
CA ASP A 207 26.09 -8.70 8.29
C ASP A 207 26.08 -8.74 9.83
N PHE A 208 24.91 -8.96 10.46
CA PHE A 208 24.73 -8.88 11.92
C PHE A 208 24.36 -10.21 12.60
N GLY A 209 24.14 -11.30 11.84
CA GLY A 209 23.82 -12.61 12.39
C GLY A 209 22.35 -12.77 12.81
N GLU A 210 22.08 -13.62 13.81
CA GLU A 210 20.71 -13.88 14.27
C GLU A 210 20.16 -12.74 15.17
N PRO A 211 18.84 -12.43 15.08
CA PRO A 211 18.21 -11.46 15.97
C PRO A 211 18.27 -11.89 17.44
N LYS A 212 18.27 -10.91 18.35
CA LYS A 212 18.22 -11.17 19.80
C LYS A 212 16.96 -11.95 20.18
N GLU A 213 16.96 -12.64 21.32
CA GLU A 213 15.82 -13.46 21.76
C GLU A 213 14.52 -12.67 21.96
N GLU A 214 14.64 -11.36 22.21
CA GLU A 214 13.51 -10.45 22.39
C GLU A 214 12.94 -9.92 21.05
N GLU A 215 13.68 -10.11 19.95
CA GLU A 215 13.35 -9.60 18.62
C GLU A 215 12.61 -10.65 17.78
N PHE A 216 11.74 -10.17 16.89
CA PHE A 216 11.03 -11.06 15.98
C PHE A 216 11.99 -11.71 14.99
N ARG A 217 12.02 -13.04 14.99
CA ARG A 217 12.80 -13.83 14.05
C ARG A 217 11.94 -14.21 12.86
N THR A 218 12.29 -13.68 11.69
CA THR A 218 11.74 -14.19 10.44
C THR A 218 12.09 -15.68 10.29
N PRO A 219 11.10 -16.56 10.18
CA PRO A 219 11.35 -17.98 9.99
C PRO A 219 12.09 -18.20 8.66
N TRP A 220 12.92 -19.26 8.59
CA TRP A 220 13.44 -19.83 7.35
C TRP A 220 14.12 -18.83 6.40
N VAL A 221 14.96 -17.94 6.92
CA VAL A 221 15.85 -17.11 6.08
C VAL A 221 17.01 -17.98 5.59
N PRO A 222 17.38 -17.95 4.29
CA PRO A 222 16.97 -17.00 3.26
C PRO A 222 15.76 -17.41 2.40
N PHE A 223 15.17 -18.58 2.62
CA PHE A 223 14.11 -19.13 1.77
C PHE A 223 12.85 -18.25 1.72
N LEU A 224 12.34 -17.82 2.89
CA LEU A 224 11.14 -16.99 2.96
C LEU A 224 11.31 -15.61 2.27
N PRO A 225 12.40 -14.86 2.52
CA PRO A 225 12.68 -13.63 1.77
C PRO A 225 12.84 -13.85 0.26
N LEU A 226 13.50 -14.93 -0.18
CA LEU A 226 13.62 -15.26 -1.61
C LEU A 226 12.26 -15.55 -2.24
N LEU A 227 11.40 -16.31 -1.56
CA LEU A 227 10.05 -16.59 -2.03
C LEU A 227 9.24 -15.29 -2.18
N SER A 228 9.35 -14.37 -1.22
CA SER A 228 8.71 -13.05 -1.29
C SER A 228 9.17 -12.27 -2.53
N ILE A 229 10.49 -12.26 -2.81
CA ILE A 229 11.04 -11.60 -4.00
C ILE A 229 10.46 -12.20 -5.28
N VAL A 230 10.41 -13.54 -5.38
CA VAL A 230 9.86 -14.24 -6.56
C VAL A 230 8.38 -13.90 -6.77
N ILE A 231 7.58 -13.89 -5.70
CA ILE A 231 6.14 -13.55 -5.77
C ILE A 231 5.96 -12.08 -6.19
N CYS A 232 6.71 -11.16 -5.57
CA CYS A 232 6.62 -9.74 -5.91
C CYS A 232 7.03 -9.48 -7.37
N LEU A 233 8.13 -10.10 -7.83
CA LEU A 233 8.56 -10.01 -9.22
C LEU A 233 7.51 -10.57 -10.19
N SER A 234 6.92 -11.74 -9.86
CA SER A 234 5.84 -12.30 -10.67
C SER A 234 4.66 -11.32 -10.79
N LEU A 235 4.21 -10.72 -9.68
CA LEU A 235 3.13 -9.72 -9.71
C LEU A 235 3.51 -8.44 -10.46
N MET A 236 4.77 -8.00 -10.40
CA MET A 236 5.27 -6.86 -11.18
C MET A 236 5.24 -7.12 -12.69
N THR A 237 5.49 -8.36 -13.13
CA THR A 237 5.39 -8.71 -14.57
C THR A 237 3.96 -8.68 -15.11
N GLN A 238 2.96 -8.71 -14.24
CA GLN A 238 1.55 -8.58 -14.63
C GLN A 238 1.12 -7.10 -14.78
N CYS A 239 1.93 -6.15 -14.33
CA CYS A 239 1.61 -4.74 -14.44
C CYS A 239 1.71 -4.24 -15.90
N LYS A 240 0.91 -3.22 -16.24
CA LYS A 240 0.91 -2.59 -17.57
C LYS A 240 2.27 -1.92 -17.85
N ALA A 241 2.65 -1.82 -19.13
CA ALA A 241 3.90 -1.15 -19.53
C ALA A 241 3.96 0.32 -19.07
N ILE A 242 2.82 1.03 -19.03
CA ILE A 242 2.74 2.41 -18.52
C ILE A 242 3.25 2.52 -17.08
N THR A 243 3.01 1.49 -16.27
CA THR A 243 3.39 1.42 -14.86
C THR A 243 4.90 1.28 -14.70
N TRP A 244 5.56 0.54 -15.61
CA TRP A 244 7.02 0.43 -15.66
C TRP A 244 7.69 1.76 -16.02
N TYR A 245 7.15 2.49 -16.99
CA TYR A 245 7.67 3.82 -17.33
C TYR A 245 7.55 4.78 -16.13
N GLY A 246 6.41 4.76 -15.44
CA GLY A 246 6.22 5.56 -14.22
C GLY A 246 7.21 5.18 -13.11
N PHE A 247 7.41 3.89 -12.86
CA PHE A 247 8.39 3.40 -11.89
C PHE A 247 9.81 3.85 -12.20
N ILE A 248 10.26 3.66 -13.45
CA ILE A 248 11.60 4.08 -13.88
C ILE A 248 11.75 5.60 -13.80
N ALA A 249 10.74 6.37 -14.20
CA ALA A 249 10.75 7.83 -14.10
C ALA A 249 10.86 8.29 -12.64
N SER A 250 10.09 7.69 -11.71
CA SER A 250 10.19 7.98 -10.27
C SER A 250 11.55 7.61 -9.69
N PHE A 251 12.12 6.48 -10.10
CA PHE A 251 13.46 6.06 -9.68
C PHE A 251 14.54 7.03 -10.16
N ILE A 252 14.50 7.44 -11.42
CA ILE A 252 15.41 8.44 -12.00
C ILE A 252 15.26 9.77 -11.27
N LEU A 253 14.02 10.24 -11.04
CA LEU A 253 13.77 11.48 -10.32
C LEU A 253 14.35 11.45 -8.90
N GLY A 254 14.12 10.35 -8.16
CA GLY A 254 14.68 10.16 -6.82
C GLY A 254 16.21 10.13 -6.84
N SER A 255 16.80 9.45 -7.82
CA SER A 255 18.26 9.40 -8.02
C SER A 255 18.85 10.77 -8.33
N LEU A 256 18.20 11.57 -9.19
CA LEU A 256 18.61 12.94 -9.50
C LEU A 256 18.55 13.86 -8.28
N ILE A 257 17.50 13.76 -7.46
CA ILE A 257 17.39 14.52 -6.22
C ILE A 257 18.50 14.11 -5.24
N TYR A 258 18.76 12.80 -5.12
CA TYR A 258 19.81 12.28 -4.27
C TYR A 258 21.21 12.73 -4.71
N PHE A 259 21.59 12.54 -5.98
CA PHE A 259 22.92 12.92 -6.45
C PHE A 259 23.10 14.44 -6.60
N GLY A 260 22.03 15.18 -6.92
CA GLY A 260 22.07 16.63 -7.08
C GLY A 260 22.14 17.38 -5.74
N TYR A 261 21.34 16.98 -4.76
CA TYR A 261 21.23 17.67 -3.46
C TYR A 261 21.65 16.80 -2.28
N GLY A 262 21.05 15.61 -2.15
CA GLY A 262 21.18 14.74 -0.98
C GLY A 262 22.60 14.27 -0.69
N TYR A 263 23.40 13.95 -1.71
CA TYR A 263 24.78 13.47 -1.55
C TYR A 263 25.70 14.53 -0.93
N ARG A 264 25.43 15.81 -1.19
CA ARG A 264 26.24 16.93 -0.68
C ARG A 264 25.80 17.42 0.71
N HIS A 265 24.55 17.18 1.09
CA HIS A 265 23.95 17.71 2.32
C HIS A 265 23.55 16.63 3.35
N SER A 266 23.76 15.34 3.05
CA SER A 266 23.42 14.25 3.95
C SER A 266 24.24 14.32 5.24
N LYS A 267 23.54 14.40 6.38
CA LYS A 267 24.13 14.48 7.73
C LYS A 267 24.44 13.10 8.34
N LEU A 268 24.00 12.02 7.69
CA LEU A 268 24.20 10.62 8.13
C LEU A 268 25.67 10.21 8.31
N ARG A 269 26.62 10.92 7.68
CA ARG A 269 28.06 10.65 7.82
C ARG A 269 28.70 11.30 9.05
N GLU A 270 28.05 12.29 9.67
CA GLU A 270 28.58 12.95 10.87
C GLU A 270 28.23 12.18 12.16
N ASP A 271 27.06 11.53 12.23
CA ASP A 271 26.64 10.78 13.42
C ASP A 271 27.39 9.45 13.63
N SER A 272 27.98 8.85 12.59
CA SER A 272 28.80 7.63 12.76
C SER A 272 30.21 7.90 13.34
N LYS A 273 30.54 9.17 13.64
CA LYS A 273 31.82 9.60 14.22
C LYS A 273 31.71 10.08 15.67
N LYS A 274 30.52 10.06 16.28
CA LYS A 274 30.31 10.29 17.72
C LYS A 274 29.98 8.98 18.41
#